data_AF-A0A7X8Q3B1-F1
#
_entry.id   AF-A0A7X8Q3B1-F1
#
_cell.length_a   1.000
_cell.length_b   1.000
_cell.length_c   1.000
_cell.angle_alpha   90.00
_cell.angle_beta   90.00
_cell.angle_gamma   90.00
#
_symmetry.space_group_name_H-M   'P 1'
#
loop_
_entity.id
_entity.type
_entity.pdbx_description
1 polymer ?
#
loop_
_entity_poly.entity_id
_entity_poly.type
_entity_poly.pdbx_seq_one_letter_code
_entity_poly.pdbx_strand_id
1 'polypeptide(L)' 'MRVAVYPGTFDPITNGHLDILERAVSLFDRVIIAIAE' A
#
# COMPACT_ATOMS: atom_id res chain seq x y z
N MET A 1 -14.54 5.01 9.33
CA MET A 1 -13.44 4.06 9.09
C MET A 1 -13.26 3.91 7.59
N ARG A 2 -12.21 4.52 7.03
CA ARG A 2 -11.83 4.44 5.62
C ARG A 2 -10.73 3.41 5.46
N VAL A 3 -10.93 2.45 4.55
CA VAL A 3 -9.96 1.38 4.28
C VAL A 3 -9.50 1.51 2.83
N ALA A 4 -8.19 1.51 2.61
CA ALA A 4 -7.58 1.43 1.29
C ALA A 4 -7.03 0.02 1.03
N VAL A 5 -7.05 -0.40 -0.23
CA VAL A 5 -6.39 -1.62 -0.70
C VAL A 5 -5.32 -1.22 -1.72
N TYR A 6 -4.09 -1.68 -1.51
CA TYR A 6 -2.97 -1.46 -2.41
C TYR A 6 -2.50 -2.82 -2.98
N PRO A 7 -3.05 -3.25 -4.13
CA PRO A 7 -2.67 -4.51 -4.75
C PRO A 7 -1.41 -4.38 -5.61
N GLY A 8 -0.64 -5.47 -5.70
CA GLY A 8 0.51 -5.56 -6.60
C GLY A 8 1.33 -6.82 -6.35
N THR A 9 2.23 -7.15 -7.29
CA THR A 9 3.16 -8.28 -7.13
C THR A 9 4.29 -7.93 -6.16
N PHE A 10 4.73 -6.67 -6.16
CA PHE A 10 5.81 -6.17 -5.30
C PHE A 10 7.10 -7.01 -5.33
N ASP A 11 7.45 -7.54 -6.52
CA ASP A 11 8.66 -8.33 -6.76
C ASP A 11 9.67 -7.54 -7.64
N PRO A 12 10.64 -6.81 -7.04
CA PRO A 12 10.78 -6.52 -5.62
C PRO A 12 9.98 -5.30 -5.18
N ILE A 13 9.83 -5.13 -3.87
CA ILE A 13 9.36 -3.88 -3.30
C ILE A 13 10.42 -2.78 -3.54
N THR A 14 9.97 -1.55 -3.79
CA THR A 14 10.84 -0.41 -4.10
C THR A 14 10.53 0.75 -3.17
N ASN A 15 11.44 1.73 -3.08
CA ASN A 15 11.20 2.95 -2.32
C ASN A 15 9.97 3.74 -2.84
N GLY A 16 9.62 3.60 -4.12
CA GLY A 16 8.40 4.19 -4.66
C GLY A 16 7.12 3.54 -4.09
N HIS A 17 7.13 2.22 -3.88
CA HIS A 17 6.02 1.54 -3.21
C HIS A 17 5.87 2.00 -1.75
N LEU A 18 7.00 2.23 -1.06
CA LEU A 18 7.01 2.74 0.31
C LEU A 18 6.48 4.18 0.42
N ASP A 19 6.87 5.08 -0.50
CA ASP A 19 6.33 6.45 -0.57
C ASP A 19 4.80 6.45 -0.70
N ILE A 20 4.26 5.61 -1.59
CA ILE A 20 2.81 5.47 -1.76
C ILE A 20 2.15 4.95 -0.47
N LEU A 21 2.80 4.00 0.22
CA LEU A 21 2.29 3.46 1.48
C LEU A 21 2.27 4.53 2.60
N GLU A 22 3.35 5.30 2.75
CA GLU A 22 3.45 6.40 3.72
C GLU A 22 2.36 7.45 3.51
N ARG A 23 2.07 7.78 2.25
CA ARG A 23 0.98 8.70 1.91
C ARG A 23 -0.38 8.09 2.19
N ALA A 24 -0.58 6.81 1.87
CA ALA A 24 -1.84 6.11 2.12
C ALA A 24 -2.19 6.03 3.62
N VAL A 25 -1.22 5.73 4.49
CA VAL A 25 -1.48 5.65 5.95
C VAL A 25 -1.85 7.00 6.56
N SER A 26 -1.47 8.12 5.93
CA SER A 26 -1.90 9.46 6.36
C SER A 26 -3.35 9.82 5.96
N LEU A 27 -3.92 9.11 4.98
CA LEU A 27 -5.22 9.41 4.37
C LEU A 27 -6.33 8.43 4.77
N PHE A 28 -5.95 7.23 5.20
CA PHE A 28 -6.86 6.14 5.52
C PHE A 28 -6.60 5.58 6.92
N ASP A 29 -7.66 5.18 7.61
CA ASP A 29 -7.57 4.58 8.95
C ASP A 29 -6.88 3.20 8.89
N ARG A 30 -6.96 2.51 7.74
CA ARG A 30 -6.32 1.22 7.48
C ARG A 30 -5.92 1.09 6.02
N VAL A 31 -4.73 0.57 5.77
CA VAL A 31 -4.25 0.18 4.43
C VAL A 31 -3.99 -1.32 4.43
N ILE A 32 -4.54 -2.01 3.43
CA ILE A 32 -4.33 -3.45 3.20
C ILE A 32 -3.47 -3.60 1.95
N ILE A 33 -2.29 -4.19 2.09
CA ILE A 33 -1.44 -4.54 0.95
C ILE A 33 -1.86 -5.92 0.47
N ALA A 34 -2.31 -6.02 -0.78
CA ALA A 34 -2.73 -7.29 -1.39
C ALA A 34 -1.64 -7.79 -2.33
N ILE A 35 -0.80 -8.71 -1.86
CA ILE A 35 0.26 -9.31 -2.67
C ILE A 35 -0.38 -10.28 -3.67
N ALA A 36 -0.18 -10.02 -4.96
CA ALA A 36 -0.55 -10.92 -6.04
C ALA A 36 0.68 -11.71 -6.52
N GLU A 37 0.45 -12.91 -7.06
CA GLU A 37 1.47 -13.71 -7.75
C GLU A 37 1.45 -13.42 -9.26
#